data_AF-A0A2V4A1Y6-F1
#
_entry.id   AF-A0A2V4A1Y6-F1
#
_cell.length_a   1.000
_cell.length_b   1.000
_cell.length_c   1.000
_cell.angle_alpha   90.00
_cell.angle_beta   90.00
_cell.angle_gamma   90.00
#
_symmetry.space_group_name_H-M   'P 1'
#
loop_
_entity.id
_entity.type
_entity.pdbx_description
1 polymer ?
#
loop_
_entity_poly.entity_id
_entity_poly.type
_entity_poly.pdbx_seq_one_letter_code
_entity_poly.pdbx_strand_id
1 'polypeptide(L)'
;MNSEIHPKIFIYNPTCEIAIANGTVSYMPNKMLSRFEKDLDVLPMYFADEKDVVLVNQLPDQELRTVMQEAGISLPEFKLFESSIQDKEFVNSAKESLEPWGWSPRIHHIFKHLKDSCQEEFKNRPNAEWQADHKNLYSRKKALEVLNFFLDRTNDPFYIEKEQIATICTTVAEIEELINQWKQIVIKAPWSSSGRGLQVLRQSHLNDSIIQWINGTLDIQGYVMVEPLLDKKHDFSLQYHINTYGEVNYMGNGFFATNSNGQYDSNILGGMPTAMKEFLSDEKMQQLAEYMKEAMISCGIAQNYSGYLGIDCMLYRDKSGEMKLQPCLEINLRYNMGTLALIFDEHLHPETKGVFKVHFKPKSTFDQFHKEMVKNHPLKWKDGKWFEGYLPLVSFSQNKVFGAYLLLENTNQEIK
;
A
#
# COMPACT_ATOMS: atom_id res chain seq x y z
N MET A 1 -15.02 -7.03 -34.35
CA MET A 1 -15.40 -5.69 -33.88
C MET A 1 -14.14 -5.06 -33.35
N ASN A 2 -13.68 -3.93 -33.91
CA ASN A 2 -12.63 -3.16 -33.25
C ASN A 2 -13.24 -2.66 -31.94
N SER A 3 -12.84 -3.22 -30.80
CA SER A 3 -13.18 -2.64 -29.51
C SER A 3 -12.55 -1.25 -29.50
N GLU A 4 -13.37 -0.22 -29.51
CA GLU A 4 -12.91 1.15 -29.40
C GLU A 4 -12.11 1.28 -28.09
N ILE A 5 -10.82 1.60 -28.22
CA ILE A 5 -9.91 1.60 -27.08
C ILE A 5 -10.08 2.93 -26.36
N HIS A 6 -10.68 2.90 -25.18
CA HIS A 6 -10.84 4.07 -24.32
C HIS A 6 -9.74 4.11 -23.23
N PRO A 7 -9.43 5.29 -22.67
CA PRO A 7 -8.43 5.42 -21.62
C PRO A 7 -8.97 5.01 -20.25
N LYS A 8 -8.12 4.45 -19.40
CA LYS A 8 -8.32 4.43 -17.95
C LYS A 8 -7.95 5.79 -17.38
N ILE A 9 -8.68 6.24 -16.36
CA ILE A 9 -8.40 7.51 -15.68
C ILE A 9 -7.89 7.24 -14.28
N PHE A 10 -6.62 7.55 -14.05
CA PHE A 10 -5.96 7.37 -12.78
C PHE A 10 -5.93 8.65 -11.95
N ILE A 11 -5.99 8.51 -10.63
CA ILE A 11 -5.76 9.62 -9.69
C ILE A 11 -5.09 9.11 -8.41
N TYR A 12 -4.13 9.87 -7.90
CA TYR A 12 -3.49 9.53 -6.64
C TYR A 12 -4.39 9.91 -5.45
N ASN A 13 -4.92 8.89 -4.76
CA ASN A 13 -5.74 9.02 -3.55
C ASN A 13 -5.20 8.12 -2.40
N PRO A 14 -3.99 8.39 -1.89
CA PRO A 14 -3.30 7.52 -0.91
C PRO A 14 -3.84 7.61 0.52
N THR A 15 -4.72 8.57 0.83
CA THR A 15 -5.31 8.73 2.18
C THR A 15 -6.70 8.12 2.29
N CYS A 16 -7.04 7.19 1.41
CA CYS A 16 -8.38 6.61 1.30
C CYS A 16 -8.88 5.98 2.60
N GLU A 17 -8.04 5.28 3.37
CA GLU A 17 -8.46 4.66 4.64
C GLU A 17 -8.79 5.71 5.71
N ILE A 18 -8.11 6.86 5.69
CA ILE A 18 -8.41 7.98 6.60
C ILE A 18 -9.74 8.61 6.21
N ALA A 19 -10.00 8.78 4.90
CA ALA A 19 -11.28 9.25 4.41
C ALA A 19 -12.43 8.29 4.77
N ILE A 20 -12.20 6.97 4.65
CA ILE A 20 -13.15 5.92 5.05
C ILE A 20 -13.40 5.95 6.57
N ALA A 21 -12.35 6.10 7.37
CA ALA A 21 -12.47 6.21 8.82
C ALA A 21 -13.31 7.43 9.22
N ASN A 22 -13.07 8.58 8.57
CA ASN A 22 -13.85 9.80 8.77
C ASN A 22 -15.32 9.66 8.32
N GLY A 23 -15.58 8.88 7.27
CA GLY A 23 -16.93 8.53 6.83
C GLY A 23 -17.68 9.61 6.04
N THR A 24 -17.05 10.74 5.74
CA THR A 24 -17.69 11.83 4.98
C THR A 24 -17.13 11.96 3.56
N VAL A 25 -17.98 12.41 2.63
CA VAL A 25 -17.55 12.75 1.26
C VAL A 25 -16.69 14.02 1.21
N SER A 26 -16.74 14.82 2.28
CA SER A 26 -16.04 16.11 2.43
C SER A 26 -14.73 16.01 3.20
N TYR A 27 -14.21 14.80 3.46
CA TYR A 27 -12.92 14.64 4.12
C TYR A 27 -11.84 15.45 3.39
N MET A 28 -11.10 16.26 4.15
CA MET A 28 -9.95 17.00 3.66
C MET A 28 -8.71 16.55 4.45
N PRO A 29 -7.67 16.04 3.77
CA PRO A 29 -6.42 15.73 4.44
C PRO A 29 -5.82 17.01 5.03
N ASN A 30 -5.15 16.88 6.17
CA ASN A 30 -4.42 18.01 6.77
C ASN A 30 -3.33 18.55 5.82
N LYS A 31 -2.71 19.69 6.13
CA LYS A 31 -1.73 20.35 5.25
C LYS A 31 -0.58 19.43 4.81
N MET A 32 -0.06 18.60 5.73
CA MET A 32 1.04 17.68 5.43
C MET A 32 0.59 16.56 4.48
N LEU A 33 -0.55 15.93 4.75
CA LEU A 33 -1.09 14.87 3.90
C LEU A 33 -1.55 15.41 2.54
N SER A 34 -2.17 16.59 2.50
CA SER A 34 -2.48 17.30 1.25
C SER A 34 -1.21 17.54 0.42
N ARG A 35 -0.09 17.87 1.07
CA ARG A 35 1.19 18.06 0.38
C ARG A 35 1.76 16.73 -0.11
N PHE A 36 1.67 15.67 0.68
CA PHE A 36 2.04 14.31 0.29
C PHE A 36 1.27 13.84 -0.95
N GLU A 37 -0.06 14.04 -0.98
CA GLU A 37 -0.88 13.71 -2.15
C GLU A 37 -0.42 14.46 -3.39
N LYS A 38 -0.21 15.78 -3.30
CA LYS A 38 0.21 16.61 -4.44
C LYS A 38 1.62 16.33 -4.93
N ASP A 39 2.56 16.10 -4.04
CA ASP A 39 3.96 15.92 -4.44
C ASP A 39 4.18 14.56 -5.13
N LEU A 40 3.37 13.55 -4.80
CA LEU A 40 3.51 12.18 -5.30
C LEU A 40 2.41 11.77 -6.32
N ASP A 41 1.59 12.70 -6.79
CA ASP A 41 0.41 12.40 -7.60
C ASP A 41 0.69 11.83 -9.00
N VAL A 42 1.94 11.85 -9.46
CA VAL A 42 2.37 11.21 -10.70
C VAL A 42 2.59 9.70 -10.57
N LEU A 43 2.70 9.16 -9.35
CA LEU A 43 2.96 7.72 -9.12
C LEU A 43 1.99 6.75 -9.82
N PRO A 44 0.69 7.06 -10.04
CA PRO A 44 -0.18 6.18 -10.82
C PRO A 44 0.30 5.91 -12.24
N MET A 45 1.22 6.72 -12.80
CA MET A 45 1.75 6.51 -14.15
C MET A 45 2.40 5.14 -14.34
N TYR A 46 2.95 4.54 -13.29
CA TYR A 46 3.58 3.22 -13.36
C TYR A 46 2.58 2.06 -13.50
N PHE A 47 1.29 2.33 -13.34
CA PHE A 47 0.20 1.37 -13.59
C PHE A 47 -0.55 1.66 -14.89
N ALA A 48 -0.17 2.73 -15.60
CA ALA A 48 -0.91 3.28 -16.72
C ALA A 48 -0.16 3.01 -18.03
N ASP A 49 -0.92 2.80 -19.11
CA ASP A 49 -0.38 2.69 -20.46
C ASP A 49 -0.32 4.06 -21.16
N GLU A 50 0.33 4.15 -22.32
CA GLU A 50 0.47 5.40 -23.09
C GLU A 50 -0.87 6.07 -23.46
N LYS A 51 -1.92 5.25 -23.59
CA LYS A 51 -3.27 5.71 -23.91
C LYS A 51 -4.02 6.31 -22.71
N ASP A 52 -3.58 5.98 -21.50
CA ASP A 52 -4.31 6.29 -20.27
C ASP A 52 -4.05 7.73 -19.83
N VAL A 53 -4.85 8.20 -18.86
CA VAL A 53 -4.74 9.55 -18.32
C VAL A 53 -4.47 9.49 -16.82
N VAL A 54 -3.44 10.20 -16.36
CA VAL A 54 -3.18 10.44 -14.94
C VAL A 54 -3.56 11.88 -14.59
N LEU A 55 -4.52 12.02 -13.68
CA LEU A 55 -4.94 13.32 -13.15
C LEU A 55 -4.00 13.76 -12.03
N VAL A 56 -3.36 14.91 -12.20
CA VAL A 56 -2.35 15.48 -11.30
C VAL A 56 -2.71 16.89 -10.85
N ASN A 57 -2.22 17.33 -9.70
CA ASN A 57 -2.37 18.70 -9.21
C ASN A 57 -1.36 19.65 -9.86
N GLN A 58 -0.25 19.11 -10.35
CA GLN A 58 0.79 19.83 -11.07
C GLN A 58 1.34 18.92 -12.17
N LEU A 59 1.41 19.42 -13.40
CA LEU A 59 1.99 18.65 -14.51
C LEU A 59 3.45 18.30 -14.20
N PRO A 60 3.92 17.07 -14.50
CA PRO A 60 5.32 16.73 -14.28
C PRO A 60 6.23 17.58 -15.16
N ASP A 61 7.37 17.98 -14.60
CA ASP A 61 8.43 18.68 -15.32
C ASP A 61 8.98 17.85 -16.50
N GLN A 62 9.57 18.54 -17.47
CA GLN A 62 10.03 17.90 -18.71
C GLN A 62 11.22 16.98 -18.44
N GLU A 63 12.05 17.33 -17.46
CA GLU A 63 13.19 16.57 -17.01
C GLU A 63 12.78 15.18 -16.50
N LEU A 64 11.74 15.09 -15.67
CA LEU A 64 11.19 13.80 -15.23
C LEU A 64 10.74 12.97 -16.43
N ARG A 65 10.02 13.58 -17.38
CA ARG A 65 9.51 12.86 -18.56
C ARG A 65 10.67 12.24 -19.35
N THR A 66 11.72 13.03 -19.60
CA THR A 66 12.92 12.56 -20.29
C THR A 66 13.59 11.42 -19.51
N VAL A 67 13.80 11.59 -18.20
CA VAL A 67 14.42 10.54 -17.35
C VAL A 67 13.59 9.25 -17.34
N MET A 68 12.26 9.33 -17.28
CA MET A 68 11.38 8.15 -17.30
C MET A 68 11.38 7.44 -18.66
N GLN A 69 11.35 8.19 -19.76
CA GLN A 69 11.43 7.60 -21.11
C GLN A 69 12.79 6.92 -21.34
N GLU A 70 13.89 7.56 -20.93
CA GLU A 70 15.23 6.96 -20.94
C GLU A 70 15.30 5.74 -20.00
N ALA A 71 14.53 5.76 -18.90
CA ALA A 71 14.37 4.63 -18.00
C ALA A 71 13.56 3.46 -18.59
N GLY A 72 13.02 3.58 -19.80
CA GLY A 72 12.18 2.57 -20.44
C GLY A 72 10.77 2.51 -19.87
N ILE A 73 10.30 3.61 -19.25
CA ILE A 73 8.95 3.75 -18.73
C ILE A 73 8.08 4.43 -19.79
N SER A 74 7.03 3.74 -20.23
CA SER A 74 5.98 4.32 -21.04
C SER A 74 5.20 5.35 -20.24
N LEU A 75 4.93 6.52 -20.84
CA LEU A 75 4.28 7.63 -20.14
C LEU A 75 2.85 7.81 -20.61
N PRO A 76 1.87 7.93 -19.68
CA PRO A 76 0.50 8.27 -20.01
C PRO A 76 0.35 9.75 -20.36
N GLU A 77 -0.85 10.14 -20.77
CA GLU A 77 -1.24 11.54 -20.79
C GLU A 77 -1.39 12.07 -19.35
N PHE A 78 -0.85 13.25 -19.07
CA PHE A 78 -1.06 13.92 -17.78
C PHE A 78 -1.98 15.11 -17.97
N LYS A 79 -3.05 15.18 -17.16
CA LYS A 79 -3.94 16.34 -17.13
C LYS A 79 -4.06 16.92 -15.74
N LEU A 80 -4.24 18.24 -15.65
CA LEU A 80 -4.51 18.90 -14.38
C LEU A 80 -5.88 18.48 -13.87
N PHE A 81 -5.94 17.97 -12.64
CA PHE A 81 -7.15 17.45 -12.01
C PHE A 81 -8.27 18.49 -12.00
N GLU A 82 -7.99 19.70 -11.47
CA GLU A 82 -9.01 20.74 -11.26
C GLU A 82 -9.66 21.21 -12.56
N SER A 83 -8.87 21.40 -13.63
CA SER A 83 -9.40 21.78 -14.94
C SER A 83 -10.15 20.63 -15.61
N SER A 84 -9.64 19.40 -15.49
CA SER A 84 -10.22 18.23 -16.16
C SER A 84 -11.61 17.90 -15.64
N ILE A 85 -11.82 17.95 -14.33
CA ILE A 85 -13.15 17.66 -13.74
C ILE A 85 -14.22 18.73 -14.06
N GLN A 86 -13.80 19.91 -14.52
CA GLN A 86 -14.69 21.01 -14.93
C GLN A 86 -14.89 21.05 -16.46
N ASP A 87 -13.99 20.43 -17.22
CA ASP A 87 -14.06 20.36 -18.66
C ASP A 87 -15.15 19.37 -19.11
N LYS A 88 -16.21 19.91 -19.73
CA LYS A 88 -17.34 19.11 -20.21
C LYS A 88 -16.94 18.12 -21.31
N GLU A 89 -15.95 18.44 -22.13
CA GLU A 89 -15.49 17.52 -23.17
C GLU A 89 -14.82 16.31 -22.54
N PHE A 90 -13.86 16.55 -21.63
CA PHE A 90 -13.23 15.47 -20.87
C PHE A 90 -14.23 14.69 -20.02
N VAL A 91 -15.17 15.33 -19.35
CA VAL A 91 -16.16 14.64 -18.51
C VAL A 91 -17.02 13.69 -19.33
N ASN A 92 -17.48 14.12 -20.51
CA ASN A 92 -18.39 13.35 -21.37
C ASN A 92 -17.67 12.38 -22.32
N SER A 93 -16.35 12.47 -22.49
CA SER A 93 -15.60 11.55 -23.36
C SER A 93 -15.66 10.13 -22.82
N ALA A 94 -15.77 9.13 -23.70
CA ALA A 94 -15.80 7.73 -23.29
C ALA A 94 -14.51 7.30 -22.56
N LYS A 95 -14.66 6.49 -21.51
CA LYS A 95 -13.57 6.00 -20.65
C LYS A 95 -13.69 4.50 -20.45
N GLU A 96 -12.56 3.82 -20.34
CA GLU A 96 -12.53 2.39 -19.99
C GLU A 96 -12.96 2.22 -18.52
N SER A 97 -12.24 2.86 -17.60
CA SER A 97 -12.49 2.78 -16.16
C SER A 97 -11.95 4.00 -15.42
N LEU A 98 -12.33 4.12 -14.15
CA LEU A 98 -11.71 5.04 -13.19
C LEU A 98 -10.89 4.23 -12.19
N GLU A 99 -9.62 4.60 -12.01
CA GLU A 99 -8.64 3.84 -11.23
C GLU A 99 -7.99 4.76 -10.19
N PRO A 100 -8.70 5.11 -9.09
CA PRO A 100 -8.07 5.84 -8.01
C PRO A 100 -7.09 4.93 -7.28
N TRP A 101 -6.00 5.52 -6.76
CA TRP A 101 -5.02 4.80 -5.97
C TRP A 101 -5.67 3.96 -4.86
N GLY A 102 -6.69 4.50 -4.20
CA GLY A 102 -7.58 3.73 -3.34
C GLY A 102 -9.00 4.31 -3.34
N TRP A 103 -9.99 3.45 -3.16
CA TRP A 103 -11.40 3.84 -3.13
C TRP A 103 -11.81 4.43 -1.78
N SER A 104 -12.72 5.40 -1.81
CA SER A 104 -13.25 6.06 -0.60
C SER A 104 -14.53 6.83 -0.93
N PRO A 105 -15.40 7.16 0.06
CA PRO A 105 -16.58 7.99 -0.19
C PRO A 105 -16.26 9.30 -0.90
N ARG A 106 -15.13 9.94 -0.53
CA ARG A 106 -14.63 11.17 -1.13
C ARG A 106 -14.35 11.02 -2.62
N ILE A 107 -13.60 9.99 -3.03
CA ILE A 107 -13.21 9.84 -4.43
C ILE A 107 -14.39 9.47 -5.33
N HIS A 108 -15.36 8.70 -4.82
CA HIS A 108 -16.61 8.47 -5.54
C HIS A 108 -17.41 9.76 -5.74
N HIS A 109 -17.43 10.66 -4.75
CA HIS A 109 -18.06 11.97 -4.91
C HIS A 109 -17.38 12.83 -5.97
N ILE A 110 -16.05 12.85 -5.99
CA ILE A 110 -15.26 13.55 -7.01
C ILE A 110 -15.56 12.99 -8.41
N PHE A 111 -15.64 11.67 -8.53
CA PHE A 111 -15.83 10.96 -9.79
C PHE A 111 -17.28 10.87 -10.28
N LYS A 112 -18.26 11.36 -9.51
CA LYS A 112 -19.69 11.15 -9.80
C LYS A 112 -20.10 11.44 -11.25
N HIS A 113 -19.55 12.50 -11.85
CA HIS A 113 -19.88 12.89 -13.24
C HIS A 113 -19.05 12.16 -14.29
N LEU A 114 -17.89 11.59 -13.93
CA LEU A 114 -17.06 10.84 -14.86
C LEU A 114 -17.62 9.42 -15.09
N LYS A 115 -18.28 8.84 -14.08
CA LYS A 115 -18.79 7.46 -14.13
C LYS A 115 -19.80 7.21 -15.25
N ASP A 116 -20.61 8.20 -15.58
CA ASP A 116 -21.63 8.09 -16.64
C ASP A 116 -20.99 7.74 -18.00
N SER A 117 -19.79 8.27 -18.23
CA SER A 117 -18.99 8.07 -19.45
C SER A 117 -18.11 6.81 -19.44
N CYS A 118 -18.13 6.03 -18.36
CA CYS A 118 -17.36 4.78 -18.27
C CYS A 118 -18.07 3.62 -18.97
N GLN A 119 -17.27 2.64 -19.40
CA GLN A 119 -17.77 1.39 -19.96
C GLN A 119 -18.57 0.58 -18.93
N GLU A 120 -19.46 -0.28 -19.45
CA GLU A 120 -20.34 -1.11 -18.63
C GLU A 120 -19.57 -2.09 -17.74
N GLU A 121 -18.44 -2.59 -18.23
CA GLU A 121 -17.57 -3.47 -17.43
C GLU A 121 -17.06 -2.78 -16.15
N PHE A 122 -16.68 -1.49 -16.22
CA PHE A 122 -16.35 -0.72 -15.02
C PHE A 122 -17.57 -0.53 -14.12
N LYS A 123 -18.73 -0.15 -14.69
CA LYS A 123 -19.96 0.09 -13.92
C LYS A 123 -20.46 -1.14 -13.16
N ASN A 124 -20.14 -2.34 -13.67
CA ASN A 124 -20.46 -3.61 -13.03
C ASN A 124 -19.46 -4.05 -11.95
N ARG A 125 -18.34 -3.34 -11.74
CA ARG A 125 -17.42 -3.66 -10.64
C ARG A 125 -18.11 -3.48 -9.29
N PRO A 126 -17.85 -4.34 -8.30
CA PRO A 126 -18.51 -4.25 -6.99
C PRO A 126 -18.23 -2.92 -6.27
N ASN A 127 -17.05 -2.36 -6.49
CA ASN A 127 -16.59 -1.09 -5.97
C ASN A 127 -16.69 0.06 -6.98
N ALA A 128 -17.50 -0.05 -8.04
CA ALA A 128 -17.78 1.07 -8.94
C ALA A 128 -18.52 2.20 -8.21
N GLU A 129 -19.41 1.84 -7.29
CA GLU A 129 -20.15 2.72 -6.39
C GLU A 129 -19.75 2.53 -4.92
N TRP A 130 -19.90 3.59 -4.13
CA TRP A 130 -19.66 3.48 -2.69
C TRP A 130 -20.90 2.92 -2.00
N GLN A 131 -20.71 1.86 -1.21
CA GLN A 131 -21.72 1.35 -0.29
C GLN A 131 -21.19 1.43 1.15
N ALA A 132 -22.08 1.62 2.13
CA ALA A 132 -21.68 1.77 3.53
C ALA A 132 -20.85 0.57 4.02
N ASP A 133 -21.22 -0.65 3.59
CA ASP A 133 -20.55 -1.89 4.00
C ASP A 133 -19.16 -2.06 3.40
N HIS A 134 -18.80 -1.33 2.32
CA HIS A 134 -17.43 -1.32 1.79
C HIS A 134 -16.43 -0.88 2.85
N LYS A 135 -16.82 -0.03 3.80
CA LYS A 135 -15.98 0.36 4.93
C LYS A 135 -15.42 -0.87 5.67
N ASN A 136 -16.22 -1.93 5.85
CA ASN A 136 -15.78 -3.12 6.58
C ASN A 136 -14.65 -3.87 5.87
N LEU A 137 -14.59 -3.85 4.54
CA LEU A 137 -13.53 -4.48 3.76
C LEU A 137 -12.14 -3.91 4.08
N TYR A 138 -12.08 -2.61 4.40
CA TYR A 138 -10.85 -1.88 4.73
C TYR A 138 -10.46 -1.98 6.22
N SER A 139 -11.19 -2.76 7.02
CA SER A 139 -10.96 -2.85 8.46
C SER A 139 -9.96 -3.94 8.82
N ARG A 140 -9.20 -3.74 9.90
CA ARG A 140 -8.41 -4.82 10.52
C ARG A 140 -9.27 -5.98 11.05
N LYS A 141 -10.56 -5.75 11.27
CA LYS A 141 -11.51 -6.82 11.57
C LYS A 141 -11.68 -7.78 10.38
N LYS A 142 -11.72 -7.27 9.14
CA LYS A 142 -11.76 -8.12 7.95
C LYS A 142 -10.44 -8.89 7.77
N ALA A 143 -9.29 -8.26 8.06
CA ALA A 143 -8.01 -8.98 8.09
C ALA A 143 -8.00 -10.12 9.12
N LEU A 144 -8.54 -9.89 10.32
CA LEU A 144 -8.70 -10.92 11.35
C LEU A 144 -9.64 -12.06 10.91
N GLU A 145 -10.73 -11.76 10.21
CA GLU A 145 -11.63 -12.77 9.64
C GLU A 145 -10.91 -13.67 8.63
N VAL A 146 -10.16 -13.06 7.70
CA VAL A 146 -9.32 -13.78 6.73
C VAL A 146 -8.24 -14.62 7.41
N LEU A 147 -7.57 -14.07 8.42
CA LEU A 147 -6.58 -14.79 9.21
C LEU A 147 -7.18 -16.03 9.90
N ASN A 148 -8.36 -15.89 10.52
CA ASN A 148 -9.01 -17.02 11.18
C ASN A 148 -9.33 -18.13 10.20
N PHE A 149 -9.92 -17.80 9.05
CA PHE A 149 -10.20 -18.77 7.99
C PHE A 149 -8.92 -19.47 7.51
N PHE A 150 -7.86 -18.70 7.29
CA PHE A 150 -6.55 -19.24 6.89
C PHE A 150 -6.01 -20.24 7.92
N LEU A 151 -6.03 -19.90 9.21
CA LEU A 151 -5.52 -20.76 10.28
C LEU A 151 -6.36 -22.03 10.44
N ASP A 152 -7.70 -21.92 10.34
CA ASP A 152 -8.62 -23.07 10.35
C ASP A 152 -8.35 -24.05 9.21
N ARG A 153 -7.98 -23.53 8.03
CA ARG A 153 -7.75 -24.32 6.84
C ARG A 153 -6.40 -25.05 6.85
N THR A 154 -5.37 -24.42 7.41
CA THR A 154 -3.98 -24.86 7.31
C THR A 154 -3.53 -25.74 8.48
N ASN A 155 -3.88 -25.37 9.71
CA ASN A 155 -3.46 -26.06 10.94
C ASN A 155 -1.95 -26.43 10.98
N ASP A 156 -1.10 -25.51 10.49
CA ASP A 156 0.36 -25.70 10.42
C ASP A 156 1.04 -24.95 11.59
N PRO A 157 1.88 -25.62 12.41
CA PRO A 157 2.55 -25.02 13.56
C PRO A 157 3.61 -23.96 13.20
N PHE A 158 3.92 -23.75 11.91
CA PHE A 158 4.73 -22.62 11.45
C PHE A 158 3.98 -21.29 11.57
N TYR A 159 2.65 -21.30 11.48
CA TYR A 159 1.86 -20.09 11.59
C TYR A 159 1.58 -19.72 13.04
N ILE A 160 1.21 -18.45 13.24
CA ILE A 160 0.79 -17.92 14.53
C ILE A 160 -0.36 -18.73 15.16
N GLU A 161 -0.26 -18.93 16.48
CA GLU A 161 -1.30 -19.60 17.27
C GLU A 161 -2.54 -18.70 17.42
N LYS A 162 -3.73 -19.31 17.46
CA LYS A 162 -5.01 -18.58 17.58
C LYS A 162 -5.11 -17.77 18.87
N GLU A 163 -4.43 -18.19 19.93
CA GLU A 163 -4.38 -17.50 21.22
C GLU A 163 -3.48 -16.25 21.18
N GLN A 164 -2.79 -16.01 20.07
CA GLN A 164 -1.86 -14.89 19.86
C GLN A 164 -2.29 -13.94 18.74
N ILE A 165 -3.48 -14.11 18.15
CA ILE A 165 -4.01 -13.19 17.14
C ILE A 165 -4.78 -12.02 17.76
N ALA A 166 -5.17 -11.06 16.92
CA ALA A 166 -5.90 -9.87 17.35
C ALA A 166 -7.23 -10.21 18.03
N THR A 167 -7.52 -9.52 19.13
CA THR A 167 -8.81 -9.52 19.81
C THR A 167 -9.49 -8.17 19.62
N ILE A 168 -10.79 -8.18 19.38
CA ILE A 168 -11.61 -6.97 19.26
C ILE A 168 -12.01 -6.52 20.66
N CYS A 169 -11.67 -5.30 21.03
CA CYS A 169 -12.06 -4.70 22.31
C CYS A 169 -12.94 -3.48 22.09
N THR A 170 -13.97 -3.35 22.92
CA THR A 170 -14.94 -2.26 22.97
C THR A 170 -14.87 -1.48 24.28
N THR A 171 -14.12 -1.96 25.27
CA THR A 171 -13.92 -1.29 26.55
C THR A 171 -12.46 -1.29 26.97
N VAL A 172 -12.07 -0.36 27.85
CA VAL A 172 -10.72 -0.32 28.43
C VAL A 172 -10.42 -1.55 29.29
N ALA A 173 -11.43 -2.08 30.00
CA ALA A 173 -11.27 -3.24 30.87
C ALA A 173 -10.85 -4.51 30.09
N GLU A 174 -11.44 -4.76 28.91
CA GLU A 174 -11.02 -5.86 28.02
C GLU A 174 -9.54 -5.73 27.60
N ILE A 175 -9.07 -4.50 27.38
CA ILE A 175 -7.68 -4.23 27.02
C ILE A 175 -6.77 -4.52 28.22
N GLU A 176 -7.16 -4.15 29.44
CA GLU A 176 -6.41 -4.44 30.66
C GLU A 176 -6.29 -5.95 30.93
N GLU A 177 -7.33 -6.73 30.63
CA GLU A 177 -7.27 -8.20 30.69
C GLU A 177 -6.21 -8.77 29.74
N LEU A 178 -6.15 -8.27 28.49
CA LEU A 178 -5.14 -8.68 27.51
C LEU A 178 -3.73 -8.20 27.88
N ILE A 179 -3.59 -7.02 28.50
CA ILE A 179 -2.32 -6.57 29.09
C ILE A 179 -1.87 -7.56 30.17
N ASN A 180 -2.78 -8.03 31.02
CA ASN A 180 -2.46 -9.00 32.05
C ASN A 180 -2.04 -10.35 31.46
N GLN A 181 -2.66 -10.77 30.36
CA GLN A 181 -2.36 -12.02 29.66
C GLN A 181 -1.02 -11.95 28.90
N TRP A 182 -0.83 -10.96 28.04
CA TRP A 182 0.31 -10.90 27.10
C TRP A 182 1.47 -10.04 27.59
N LYS A 183 1.27 -9.20 28.61
CA LYS A 183 2.22 -8.24 29.21
C LYS A 183 2.62 -7.08 28.30
N GLN A 184 2.87 -7.37 27.02
CA GLN A 184 3.19 -6.40 25.99
C GLN A 184 2.20 -6.55 24.85
N ILE A 185 1.59 -5.45 24.45
CA ILE A 185 0.52 -5.44 23.45
C ILE A 185 0.72 -4.31 22.44
N VAL A 186 0.01 -4.43 21.33
CA VAL A 186 -0.19 -3.37 20.36
C VAL A 186 -1.68 -3.15 20.22
N ILE A 187 -2.11 -1.90 20.39
CA ILE A 187 -3.50 -1.47 20.17
C ILE A 187 -3.55 -0.75 18.84
N LYS A 188 -4.48 -1.15 17.96
CA LYS A 188 -4.62 -0.59 16.62
C LYS A 188 -6.05 -0.11 16.40
N ALA A 189 -6.18 1.05 15.75
CA ALA A 189 -7.45 1.51 15.25
C ALA A 189 -7.94 0.58 14.11
N PRO A 190 -9.24 0.30 14.00
CA PRO A 190 -9.80 -0.54 12.94
C PRO A 190 -9.50 -0.06 11.53
N TRP A 191 -9.61 1.25 11.32
CA TRP A 191 -9.28 1.95 10.08
C TRP A 191 -8.18 2.98 10.34
N SER A 192 -7.03 2.82 9.68
CA SER A 192 -5.88 3.71 9.80
C SER A 192 -4.99 3.61 8.57
N SER A 193 -4.04 4.53 8.41
CA SER A 193 -3.09 4.52 7.29
C SER A 193 -1.65 4.73 7.78
N SER A 194 -0.71 3.97 7.22
CA SER A 194 0.75 4.10 7.39
C SER A 194 1.21 4.30 8.85
N GLY A 195 0.76 3.44 9.75
CA GLY A 195 1.23 3.46 11.14
C GLY A 195 0.58 4.49 12.06
N ARG A 196 -0.27 5.40 11.56
CA ARG A 196 -0.83 6.54 12.32
C ARG A 196 -1.99 6.20 13.27
N GLY A 197 -2.26 4.92 13.49
CA GLY A 197 -3.34 4.43 14.36
C GLY A 197 -2.89 3.30 15.27
N LEU A 198 -1.62 3.29 15.68
CA LEU A 198 -1.06 2.25 16.54
C LEU A 198 -0.54 2.85 17.84
N GLN A 199 -0.79 2.15 18.95
CA GLN A 199 -0.18 2.37 20.25
C GLN A 199 0.56 1.10 20.65
N VAL A 200 1.89 1.20 20.78
CA VAL A 200 2.74 0.08 21.20
C VAL A 200 2.98 0.17 22.70
N LEU A 201 2.50 -0.82 23.45
CA LEU A 201 2.67 -0.88 24.90
C LEU A 201 3.70 -1.95 25.26
N ARG A 202 4.91 -1.48 25.54
CA ARG A 202 6.02 -2.32 26.01
C ARG A 202 5.98 -2.55 27.53
N GLN A 203 5.15 -1.79 28.24
CA GLN A 203 4.96 -1.86 29.68
C GLN A 203 3.50 -2.19 29.96
N SER A 204 3.26 -2.94 31.04
CA SER A 204 1.94 -3.50 31.36
C SER A 204 1.01 -2.50 32.07
N HIS A 205 0.92 -1.26 31.59
CA HIS A 205 -0.04 -0.29 32.10
C HIS A 205 -0.46 0.71 31.02
N LEU A 206 -1.69 1.19 31.12
CA LEU A 206 -2.23 2.28 30.31
C LEU A 206 -1.94 3.62 31.02
N ASN A 207 -1.40 4.60 30.30
CA ASN A 207 -1.33 5.96 30.81
C ASN A 207 -2.49 6.81 30.28
N ASP A 208 -2.71 7.99 30.85
CA ASP A 208 -3.84 8.86 30.51
C ASP A 208 -3.91 9.21 29.01
N SER A 209 -2.77 9.42 28.36
CA SER A 209 -2.72 9.74 26.93
C SER A 209 -3.18 8.56 26.06
N ILE A 210 -2.80 7.34 26.43
CA ILE A 210 -3.22 6.12 25.73
C ILE A 210 -4.71 5.88 25.97
N ILE A 211 -5.20 6.05 27.21
CA ILE A 211 -6.63 5.92 27.54
C ILE A 211 -7.47 6.92 26.74
N GLN A 212 -7.04 8.18 26.67
CA GLN A 212 -7.71 9.20 25.86
C GLN A 212 -7.75 8.81 24.37
N TRP A 213 -6.65 8.28 23.83
CA TRP A 213 -6.61 7.82 22.45
C TRP A 213 -7.53 6.60 22.21
N ILE A 214 -7.57 5.65 23.16
CA ILE A 214 -8.47 4.49 23.12
C ILE A 214 -9.91 4.97 23.10
N ASN A 215 -10.32 5.79 24.09
CA ASN A 215 -11.69 6.29 24.19
C ASN A 215 -12.11 7.07 22.95
N GLY A 216 -11.25 7.96 22.44
CA GLY A 216 -11.54 8.66 21.18
C GLY A 216 -11.69 7.73 19.97
N THR A 217 -10.92 6.63 19.93
CA THR A 217 -11.07 5.61 18.88
C THR A 217 -12.35 4.80 19.04
N LEU A 218 -12.71 4.42 20.27
CA LEU A 218 -13.97 3.73 20.58
C LEU A 218 -15.18 4.60 20.23
N ASP A 219 -15.16 5.88 20.57
CA ASP A 219 -16.26 6.82 20.28
C ASP A 219 -16.48 7.00 18.78
N ILE A 220 -15.41 7.01 17.98
CA ILE A 220 -15.47 7.29 16.53
C ILE A 220 -15.62 6.01 15.69
N GLN A 221 -14.93 4.94 16.06
CA GLN A 221 -14.81 3.71 15.25
C GLN A 221 -15.50 2.49 15.88
N GLY A 222 -15.93 2.59 17.15
CA GLY A 222 -16.72 1.56 17.85
C GLY A 222 -15.90 0.45 18.51
N TYR A 223 -14.63 0.27 18.13
CA TYR A 223 -13.76 -0.77 18.69
C TYR A 223 -12.27 -0.46 18.42
N VAL A 224 -11.39 -1.20 19.09
CA VAL A 224 -9.96 -1.29 18.80
C VAL A 224 -9.56 -2.74 18.61
N MET A 225 -8.46 -2.98 17.88
CA MET A 225 -7.83 -4.29 17.75
C MET A 225 -6.66 -4.36 18.73
N VAL A 226 -6.61 -5.39 19.57
CA VAL A 226 -5.51 -5.60 20.52
C VAL A 226 -4.79 -6.90 20.17
N GLU A 227 -3.48 -6.83 20.00
CA GLU A 227 -2.61 -7.95 19.64
C GLU A 227 -1.45 -8.05 20.62
N PRO A 228 -0.85 -9.23 20.85
CA PRO A 228 0.41 -9.32 21.57
C PRO A 228 1.51 -8.62 20.78
N LEU A 229 2.45 -7.98 21.48
CA LEU A 229 3.64 -7.42 20.84
C LEU A 229 4.63 -8.57 20.53
N LEU A 230 4.63 -9.03 19.29
CA LEU A 230 5.50 -10.11 18.83
C LEU A 230 6.95 -9.63 18.60
N ASP A 231 7.93 -10.53 18.78
CA ASP A 231 9.35 -10.27 18.47
C ASP A 231 9.59 -10.34 16.96
N LYS A 232 9.10 -9.29 16.28
CA LYS A 232 9.21 -9.12 14.83
C LYS A 232 10.66 -9.19 14.34
N LYS A 233 10.88 -9.94 13.27
CA LYS A 233 12.16 -10.01 12.55
C LYS A 233 12.08 -9.41 11.15
N HIS A 234 11.04 -9.74 10.39
CA HIS A 234 10.89 -9.27 9.02
C HIS A 234 9.43 -8.99 8.68
N ASP A 235 9.19 -7.89 7.97
CA ASP A 235 7.91 -7.57 7.34
C ASP A 235 7.99 -7.90 5.84
N PHE A 236 6.88 -8.39 5.29
CA PHE A 236 6.69 -8.52 3.85
C PHE A 236 5.21 -8.50 3.53
N SER A 237 4.86 -8.62 2.26
CA SER A 237 3.49 -8.60 1.81
C SER A 237 3.27 -9.53 0.63
N LEU A 238 2.07 -10.07 0.51
CA LEU A 238 1.58 -10.78 -0.65
C LEU A 238 0.77 -9.81 -1.50
N GLN A 239 1.12 -9.67 -2.77
CA GLN A 239 0.48 -8.73 -3.69
C GLN A 239 -0.49 -9.47 -4.61
N TYR A 240 -1.69 -8.94 -4.78
CA TYR A 240 -2.74 -9.51 -5.62
C TYR A 240 -3.43 -8.46 -6.47
N HIS A 241 -4.09 -8.92 -7.53
CA HIS A 241 -5.03 -8.15 -8.32
C HIS A 241 -6.33 -8.96 -8.49
N ILE A 242 -7.47 -8.36 -8.14
CA ILE A 242 -8.79 -8.95 -8.34
C ILE A 242 -9.42 -8.32 -9.58
N ASN A 243 -9.67 -9.12 -10.62
CA ASN A 243 -10.24 -8.60 -11.86
C ASN A 243 -11.76 -8.33 -11.73
N THR A 244 -12.36 -7.86 -12.83
CA THR A 244 -13.78 -7.48 -12.90
C THR A 244 -14.74 -8.66 -12.73
N TYR A 245 -14.26 -9.88 -12.90
CA TYR A 245 -15.02 -11.13 -12.74
C TYR A 245 -14.83 -11.76 -11.35
N GLY A 246 -14.07 -11.13 -10.44
CA GLY A 246 -13.78 -11.64 -9.10
C GLY A 246 -12.67 -12.70 -9.06
N GLU A 247 -11.89 -12.85 -10.14
CA GLU A 247 -10.73 -13.74 -10.13
C GLU A 247 -9.55 -13.09 -9.41
N VAL A 248 -9.01 -13.81 -8.43
CA VAL A 248 -7.89 -13.35 -7.60
C VAL A 248 -6.58 -13.84 -8.20
N ASN A 249 -5.79 -12.90 -8.72
CA ASN A 249 -4.50 -13.17 -9.34
C ASN A 249 -3.37 -12.77 -8.39
N TYR A 250 -2.48 -13.71 -8.09
CA TYR A 250 -1.29 -13.44 -7.30
C TYR A 250 -0.22 -12.78 -8.18
N MET A 251 0.35 -11.67 -7.69
CA MET A 251 1.31 -10.83 -8.44
C MET A 251 2.75 -11.02 -7.96
N GLY A 252 2.94 -11.40 -6.69
CA GLY A 252 4.28 -11.60 -6.14
C GLY A 252 4.41 -11.13 -4.69
N ASN A 253 5.64 -11.10 -4.21
CA ASN A 253 5.99 -10.76 -2.83
C ASN A 253 6.58 -9.35 -2.76
N GLY A 254 5.94 -8.46 -2.01
CA GLY A 254 6.51 -7.15 -1.69
C GLY A 254 7.31 -7.21 -0.40
N PHE A 255 8.61 -6.98 -0.44
CA PHE A 255 9.47 -6.88 0.76
C PHE A 255 9.63 -5.43 1.16
N PHE A 256 9.59 -5.15 2.47
CA PHE A 256 9.73 -3.78 2.97
C PHE A 256 10.37 -3.72 4.35
N ALA A 257 10.95 -2.56 4.64
CA ALA A 257 11.50 -2.23 5.94
C ALA A 257 10.58 -1.26 6.67
N THR A 258 10.52 -1.42 7.98
CA THR A 258 9.86 -0.49 8.89
C THR A 258 10.86 0.03 9.92
N ASN A 259 10.66 1.25 10.39
CA ASN A 259 11.49 1.83 11.44
C ASN A 259 11.14 1.25 12.83
N SER A 260 11.87 1.68 13.87
CA SER A 260 11.69 1.21 15.26
C SER A 260 10.30 1.48 15.85
N ASN A 261 9.54 2.40 15.26
CA ASN A 261 8.17 2.73 15.64
C ASN A 261 7.13 1.97 14.79
N GLY A 262 7.56 1.05 13.92
CA GLY A 262 6.68 0.26 13.05
C GLY A 262 6.11 1.01 11.86
N GLN A 263 6.66 2.18 11.51
CA GLN A 263 6.24 2.91 10.31
C GLN A 263 7.04 2.43 9.10
N TYR A 264 6.39 2.38 7.94
CA TYR A 264 7.03 2.11 6.66
C TYR A 264 8.23 3.03 6.41
N ASP A 265 9.37 2.46 6.03
CA ASP A 265 10.58 3.18 5.62
C ASP A 265 10.83 3.03 4.11
N SER A 266 10.83 1.81 3.60
CA SER A 266 11.17 1.52 2.20
C SER A 266 10.69 0.17 1.72
N ASN A 267 10.48 0.02 0.42
CA ASN A 267 10.44 -1.30 -0.23
C ASN A 267 11.84 -1.76 -0.58
N ILE A 268 12.06 -3.08 -0.52
CA ILE A 268 13.31 -3.75 -0.91
C ILE A 268 13.11 -4.32 -2.31
N LEU A 269 14.10 -4.12 -3.18
CA LEU A 269 14.11 -4.51 -4.58
C LEU A 269 15.17 -5.59 -4.86
N GLY A 270 14.98 -6.35 -5.93
CA GLY A 270 15.89 -7.42 -6.34
C GLY A 270 15.62 -8.75 -5.63
N GLY A 271 14.34 -9.03 -5.34
CA GLY A 271 13.87 -10.30 -4.79
C GLY A 271 14.01 -10.46 -3.27
N MET A 272 13.71 -11.68 -2.80
CA MET A 272 13.64 -11.98 -1.36
C MET A 272 14.98 -11.74 -0.65
N PRO A 273 15.00 -11.00 0.49
CA PRO A 273 16.18 -10.86 1.33
C PRO A 273 16.74 -12.21 1.79
N THR A 274 18.07 -12.37 1.77
CA THR A 274 18.74 -13.62 2.13
C THR A 274 18.34 -14.13 3.52
N ALA A 275 18.17 -13.24 4.50
CA ALA A 275 17.76 -13.59 5.86
C ALA A 275 16.36 -14.25 5.93
N MET A 276 15.49 -13.99 4.95
CA MET A 276 14.15 -14.59 4.91
C MET A 276 14.16 -15.95 4.18
N LYS A 277 15.08 -16.15 3.23
CA LYS A 277 15.20 -17.40 2.44
C LYS A 277 15.48 -18.63 3.30
N GLU A 278 16.08 -18.46 4.48
CA GLU A 278 16.29 -19.54 5.45
C GLU A 278 14.96 -20.14 5.95
N PHE A 279 13.90 -19.32 6.04
CA PHE A 279 12.61 -19.71 6.61
C PHE A 279 11.51 -19.88 5.56
N LEU A 280 11.63 -19.17 4.44
CA LEU A 280 10.65 -19.09 3.36
C LEU A 280 11.26 -19.54 2.04
N SER A 281 10.98 -20.78 1.64
CA SER A 281 11.25 -21.27 0.29
C SER A 281 10.22 -20.74 -0.69
N ASP A 282 10.54 -20.75 -1.99
CA ASP A 282 9.59 -20.36 -3.04
C ASP A 282 8.31 -21.21 -3.00
N GLU A 283 8.43 -22.50 -2.69
CA GLU A 283 7.28 -23.40 -2.50
C GLU A 283 6.39 -23.00 -1.32
N LYS A 284 6.98 -22.65 -0.16
CA LYS A 284 6.23 -22.16 1.00
C LYS A 284 5.52 -20.84 0.68
N MET A 285 6.17 -19.95 -0.06
CA MET A 285 5.56 -18.69 -0.48
C MET A 285 4.39 -18.91 -1.44
N GLN A 286 4.55 -19.81 -2.41
CA GLN A 286 3.49 -20.20 -3.34
C GLN A 286 2.29 -20.79 -2.58
N GLN A 287 2.54 -21.69 -1.62
CA GLN A 287 1.50 -22.31 -0.81
C GLN A 287 0.78 -21.29 0.08
N LEU A 288 1.54 -20.42 0.76
CA LEU A 288 1.00 -19.30 1.53
C LEU A 288 0.10 -18.42 0.66
N ALA A 289 0.54 -18.08 -0.55
CA ALA A 289 -0.21 -17.24 -1.46
C ALA A 289 -1.54 -17.88 -1.91
N GLU A 290 -1.56 -19.19 -2.16
CA GLU A 290 -2.77 -19.91 -2.57
C GLU A 290 -3.77 -20.05 -1.42
N TYR A 291 -3.32 -20.42 -0.22
CA TYR A 291 -4.20 -20.48 0.96
C TYR A 291 -4.77 -19.10 1.32
N MET A 292 -3.98 -18.05 1.18
CA MET A 292 -4.47 -16.69 1.40
C MET A 292 -5.49 -16.27 0.34
N LYS A 293 -5.29 -16.67 -0.91
CA LYS A 293 -6.28 -16.49 -1.98
C LYS A 293 -7.60 -17.21 -1.66
N GLU A 294 -7.56 -18.47 -1.22
CA GLU A 294 -8.76 -19.20 -0.76
C GLU A 294 -9.47 -18.46 0.39
N ALA A 295 -8.70 -17.95 1.36
CA ALA A 295 -9.24 -17.21 2.50
C ALA A 295 -9.90 -15.89 2.08
N MET A 296 -9.28 -15.11 1.17
CA MET A 296 -9.87 -13.88 0.64
C MET A 296 -11.19 -14.13 -0.09
N ILE A 297 -11.26 -15.17 -0.91
CA ILE A 297 -12.47 -15.55 -1.65
C ILE A 297 -13.58 -15.95 -0.67
N SER A 298 -13.23 -16.73 0.35
CA SER A 298 -14.19 -17.25 1.33
C SER A 298 -14.73 -16.16 2.27
N CYS A 299 -13.91 -15.15 2.56
CA CYS A 299 -14.30 -14.02 3.43
C CYS A 299 -14.94 -12.85 2.67
N GLY A 300 -15.33 -13.06 1.40
CA GLY A 300 -16.12 -12.09 0.64
C GLY A 300 -15.33 -10.96 -0.02
N ILE A 301 -13.99 -10.97 -0.01
CA ILE A 301 -13.22 -9.84 -0.57
C ILE A 301 -13.37 -9.78 -2.08
N ALA A 302 -13.22 -10.91 -2.77
CA ALA A 302 -13.24 -10.99 -4.23
C ALA A 302 -14.61 -10.65 -4.86
N GLN A 303 -15.69 -10.81 -4.09
CA GLN A 303 -17.06 -10.50 -4.51
C GLN A 303 -17.41 -9.04 -4.30
N ASN A 304 -16.67 -8.31 -3.45
CA ASN A 304 -16.99 -6.94 -3.06
C ASN A 304 -15.89 -5.92 -3.43
N TYR A 305 -14.80 -6.36 -4.06
CA TYR A 305 -13.70 -5.50 -4.47
C TYR A 305 -13.05 -5.98 -5.76
N SER A 306 -12.79 -5.05 -6.68
CA SER A 306 -11.94 -5.24 -7.86
C SER A 306 -10.81 -4.20 -7.85
N GLY A 307 -9.59 -4.65 -8.17
CA GLY A 307 -8.38 -3.85 -8.20
C GLY A 307 -7.20 -4.50 -7.47
N TYR A 308 -6.11 -3.74 -7.32
CA TYR A 308 -4.92 -4.19 -6.59
C TYR A 308 -5.14 -4.21 -5.09
N LEU A 309 -4.46 -5.14 -4.42
CA LEU A 309 -4.38 -5.19 -2.96
C LEU A 309 -3.08 -5.85 -2.48
N GLY A 310 -2.68 -5.51 -1.26
CA GLY A 310 -1.57 -6.15 -0.56
C GLY A 310 -2.02 -6.71 0.78
N ILE A 311 -1.49 -7.87 1.17
CA ILE A 311 -1.67 -8.45 2.51
C ILE A 311 -0.34 -8.41 3.23
N ASP A 312 -0.29 -7.71 4.35
CA ASP A 312 0.93 -7.59 5.13
C ASP A 312 1.11 -8.83 6.01
N CYS A 313 2.33 -9.36 6.00
CA CYS A 313 2.75 -10.56 6.70
C CYS A 313 3.99 -10.24 7.55
N MET A 314 4.23 -11.06 8.57
CA MET A 314 5.37 -10.87 9.45
C MET A 314 5.99 -12.19 9.89
N LEU A 315 7.31 -12.28 9.78
CA LEU A 315 8.10 -13.28 10.48
C LEU A 315 8.47 -12.75 11.86
N TYR A 316 8.25 -13.57 12.89
CA TYR A 316 8.55 -13.24 14.27
C TYR A 316 9.15 -14.45 15.00
N ARG A 317 9.87 -14.19 16.10
CA ARG A 317 10.28 -15.25 17.02
C ARG A 317 9.24 -15.42 18.12
N ASP A 318 8.80 -16.65 18.33
CA ASP A 318 7.94 -16.97 19.47
C ASP A 318 8.75 -17.00 20.79
N LYS A 319 8.06 -17.34 21.89
CA LYS A 319 8.69 -17.40 23.23
C LYS A 319 9.73 -18.52 23.36
N SER A 320 9.68 -19.54 22.51
CA SER A 320 10.67 -20.62 22.47
C SER A 320 11.90 -20.24 21.61
N GLY A 321 11.80 -19.17 20.84
CA GLY A 321 12.83 -18.67 19.93
C GLY A 321 12.69 -19.20 18.49
N GLU A 322 11.66 -20.02 18.22
CA GLU A 322 11.36 -20.52 16.89
C GLU A 322 10.82 -19.41 15.98
N MET A 323 11.18 -19.47 14.70
CA MET A 323 10.63 -18.55 13.70
C MET A 323 9.22 -19.00 13.32
N LYS A 324 8.25 -18.10 13.49
CA LYS A 324 6.85 -18.28 13.12
C LYS A 324 6.41 -17.20 12.14
N LEU A 325 5.31 -17.46 11.46
CA LEU A 325 4.72 -16.55 10.48
C LEU A 325 3.32 -16.10 10.90
N GLN A 326 3.11 -14.79 10.93
CA GLN A 326 1.80 -14.17 10.99
C GLN A 326 1.38 -13.80 9.55
N PRO A 327 0.45 -14.55 8.92
CA PRO A 327 0.18 -14.45 7.48
C PRO A 327 -0.73 -13.28 7.10
N CYS A 328 -1.42 -12.64 8.04
CA CYS A 328 -2.31 -11.53 7.74
C CYS A 328 -2.39 -10.54 8.91
N LEU A 329 -1.58 -9.48 8.86
CA LEU A 329 -1.61 -8.35 9.78
C LEU A 329 -2.64 -7.29 9.36
N GLU A 330 -2.68 -6.99 8.07
CA GLU A 330 -3.61 -6.05 7.46
C GLU A 330 -3.80 -6.36 5.98
N ILE A 331 -4.93 -5.90 5.43
CA ILE A 331 -5.25 -5.99 4.01
C ILE A 331 -5.41 -4.56 3.48
N ASN A 332 -4.56 -4.19 2.53
CA ASN A 332 -4.51 -2.88 1.89
C ASN A 332 -5.20 -2.95 0.52
N LEU A 333 -6.50 -2.63 0.45
CA LEU A 333 -7.30 -2.65 -0.78
C LEU A 333 -7.09 -1.39 -1.64
N ARG A 334 -5.90 -1.30 -2.23
CA ARG A 334 -5.45 -0.18 -3.06
C ARG A 334 -4.23 -0.53 -3.88
N TYR A 335 -3.98 0.28 -4.91
CA TYR A 335 -2.64 0.46 -5.44
C TYR A 335 -1.68 0.78 -4.28
N ASN A 336 -0.50 0.19 -4.29
CA ASN A 336 0.40 0.30 -3.16
C ASN A 336 1.88 0.24 -3.58
N MET A 337 2.76 0.62 -2.66
CA MET A 337 4.19 0.71 -2.91
C MET A 337 4.84 -0.67 -3.12
N GLY A 338 4.26 -1.73 -2.54
CA GLY A 338 4.69 -3.11 -2.76
C GLY A 338 4.45 -3.56 -4.20
N THR A 339 3.28 -3.25 -4.77
CA THR A 339 3.02 -3.52 -6.20
C THR A 339 3.92 -2.69 -7.12
N LEU A 340 4.17 -1.41 -6.80
CA LEU A 340 5.14 -0.61 -7.55
C LEU A 340 6.55 -1.22 -7.51
N ALA A 341 6.98 -1.70 -6.35
CA ALA A 341 8.27 -2.38 -6.20
C ALA A 341 8.38 -3.60 -7.11
N LEU A 342 7.31 -4.40 -7.26
CA LEU A 342 7.26 -5.52 -8.20
C LEU A 342 7.39 -5.06 -9.65
N ILE A 343 6.68 -3.99 -10.04
CA ILE A 343 6.80 -3.42 -11.40
C ILE A 343 8.24 -2.96 -11.64
N PHE A 344 8.87 -2.29 -10.67
CA PHE A 344 10.26 -1.86 -10.78
C PHE A 344 11.25 -3.02 -10.89
N ASP A 345 11.01 -4.13 -10.18
CA ASP A 345 11.85 -5.34 -10.26
C ASP A 345 11.94 -5.88 -11.70
N GLU A 346 10.90 -5.72 -12.52
CA GLU A 346 10.92 -6.14 -13.93
C GLU A 346 11.97 -5.37 -14.78
N HIS A 347 12.37 -4.17 -14.36
CA HIS A 347 13.36 -3.35 -15.05
C HIS A 347 14.79 -3.51 -14.51
N LEU A 348 14.97 -4.20 -13.38
CA LEU A 348 16.27 -4.41 -12.77
C LEU A 348 17.09 -5.46 -13.53
N HIS A 349 18.40 -5.28 -13.49
CA HIS A 349 19.33 -6.34 -13.87
C HIS A 349 19.32 -7.44 -12.79
N PRO A 350 19.47 -8.74 -13.12
CA PRO A 350 19.42 -9.83 -12.12
C PRO A 350 20.46 -9.75 -10.99
N GLU A 351 21.55 -9.03 -11.22
CA GLU A 351 22.62 -8.76 -10.23
C GLU A 351 22.40 -7.46 -9.44
N THR A 352 21.21 -6.86 -9.53
CA THR A 352 20.88 -5.59 -8.87
C THR A 352 19.94 -5.83 -7.72
N LYS A 353 20.24 -5.17 -6.61
CA LYS A 353 19.33 -4.99 -5.48
C LYS A 353 19.16 -3.50 -5.23
N GLY A 354 18.20 -3.15 -4.39
CA GLY A 354 18.05 -1.76 -4.02
C GLY A 354 16.90 -1.51 -3.08
N VAL A 355 16.58 -0.24 -2.95
CA VAL A 355 15.46 0.22 -2.16
C VAL A 355 14.64 1.23 -2.94
N PHE A 356 13.32 1.10 -2.83
CA PHE A 356 12.37 2.11 -3.23
C PHE A 356 11.95 2.90 -1.98
N LYS A 357 12.20 4.21 -1.98
CA LYS A 357 11.98 5.10 -0.83
C LYS A 357 11.10 6.28 -1.17
N VAL A 358 10.27 6.65 -0.20
CA VAL A 358 9.61 7.96 -0.16
C VAL A 358 10.49 8.92 0.65
N HIS A 359 10.97 9.96 0.00
CA HIS A 359 11.72 11.05 0.64
C HIS A 359 10.76 12.01 1.35
N PHE A 360 11.09 12.38 2.58
CA PHE A 360 10.48 13.52 3.26
C PHE A 360 11.49 14.20 4.19
N LYS A 361 11.77 15.48 3.93
CA LYS A 361 12.61 16.29 4.82
C LYS A 361 12.02 17.70 4.91
N PRO A 362 11.35 18.06 6.02
CA PRO A 362 10.60 19.33 6.13
C PRO A 362 11.41 20.61 5.86
N LYS A 363 12.75 20.55 5.98
CA LYS A 363 13.65 21.70 5.87
C LYS A 363 14.41 21.76 4.53
N SER A 364 14.16 20.85 3.61
CA SER A 364 14.78 20.84 2.27
C SER A 364 13.77 20.46 1.21
N THR A 365 14.09 20.73 -0.05
CA THR A 365 13.29 20.28 -1.18
C THR A 365 13.83 18.97 -1.74
N PHE A 366 12.96 18.21 -2.39
CA PHE A 366 13.36 17.03 -3.15
C PHE A 366 14.34 17.40 -4.27
N ASP A 367 14.24 18.62 -4.84
CA ASP A 367 15.16 19.15 -5.84
C ASP A 367 16.61 19.22 -5.34
N GLN A 368 16.82 19.63 -4.08
CA GLN A 368 18.15 19.66 -3.46
C GLN A 368 18.69 18.24 -3.25
N PHE A 369 17.84 17.35 -2.74
CA PHE A 369 18.17 15.94 -2.55
C PHE A 369 18.51 15.26 -3.88
N HIS A 370 17.73 15.50 -4.93
CA HIS A 370 17.95 14.98 -6.27
C HIS A 370 19.34 15.37 -6.82
N LYS A 371 19.72 16.66 -6.70
CA LYS A 371 21.04 17.14 -7.16
C LYS A 371 22.20 16.44 -6.45
N GLU A 372 22.07 16.20 -5.15
CA GLU A 372 23.07 15.46 -4.37
C GLU A 372 23.13 13.98 -4.81
N MET A 373 21.97 13.34 -4.97
CA MET A 373 21.88 11.93 -5.31
C MET A 373 22.38 11.62 -6.72
N VAL A 374 22.02 12.42 -7.73
CA VAL A 374 22.53 12.24 -9.11
C VAL A 374 24.04 12.37 -9.17
N LYS A 375 24.61 13.30 -8.39
CA LYS A 375 26.07 13.51 -8.33
C LYS A 375 26.78 12.32 -7.68
N ASN A 376 26.24 11.80 -6.59
CA ASN A 376 26.89 10.77 -5.77
C ASN A 376 26.60 9.35 -6.26
N HIS A 377 25.46 9.14 -6.91
CA HIS A 377 24.93 7.85 -7.33
C HIS A 377 24.39 7.94 -8.76
N PRO A 378 25.23 8.23 -9.78
CA PRO A 378 24.76 8.30 -11.16
C PRO A 378 24.15 6.97 -11.59
N LEU A 379 23.01 7.02 -12.28
CA LEU A 379 22.33 5.82 -12.79
C LEU A 379 23.19 5.15 -13.86
N LYS A 380 23.37 3.83 -13.71
CA LYS A 380 24.10 2.97 -14.64
C LYS A 380 23.21 1.87 -15.16
N TRP A 381 23.50 1.48 -16.38
CA TRP A 381 22.79 0.46 -17.12
C TRP A 381 23.71 -0.71 -17.44
N LYS A 382 23.16 -1.91 -17.44
CA LYS A 382 23.83 -3.12 -17.91
C LYS A 382 22.81 -3.95 -18.67
N ASP A 383 23.15 -4.33 -19.91
CA ASP A 383 22.29 -5.15 -20.77
C ASP A 383 20.86 -4.58 -20.95
N GLY A 384 20.74 -3.24 -21.01
CA GLY A 384 19.46 -2.54 -21.17
C GLY A 384 18.57 -2.53 -19.92
N LYS A 385 19.10 -2.94 -18.75
CA LYS A 385 18.40 -2.97 -17.46
C LYS A 385 19.04 -2.01 -16.45
N TRP A 386 18.27 -1.56 -15.47
CA TRP A 386 18.76 -0.71 -14.38
C TRP A 386 19.74 -1.51 -13.52
N PHE A 387 20.97 -1.02 -13.38
CA PHE A 387 22.05 -1.79 -12.75
C PHE A 387 22.51 -1.23 -11.40
N GLU A 388 22.70 0.08 -11.31
CA GLU A 388 23.26 0.73 -10.11
C GLU A 388 22.90 2.23 -10.14
N GLY A 389 22.83 2.87 -8.97
CA GLY A 389 22.68 4.32 -8.86
C GLY A 389 21.27 4.76 -8.46
N TYR A 390 20.99 6.05 -8.64
CA TYR A 390 19.77 6.71 -8.21
C TYR A 390 18.84 6.99 -9.38
N LEU A 391 17.54 6.70 -9.21
CA LEU A 391 16.49 7.04 -10.17
C LEU A 391 15.34 7.78 -9.44
N PRO A 392 15.05 9.05 -9.78
CA PRO A 392 13.86 9.73 -9.25
C PRO A 392 12.60 9.13 -9.86
N LEU A 393 11.53 8.99 -9.08
CA LEU A 393 10.24 8.44 -9.53
C LEU A 393 9.12 9.47 -9.62
N VAL A 394 9.39 10.70 -9.22
CA VAL A 394 8.47 11.84 -9.26
C VAL A 394 9.24 13.11 -9.62
N SER A 395 8.51 14.14 -10.03
CA SER A 395 9.07 15.45 -10.42
C SER A 395 10.03 15.99 -9.37
N PHE A 396 11.19 16.47 -9.82
CA PHE A 396 12.30 16.89 -8.95
C PHE A 396 12.79 18.31 -9.25
N SER A 397 12.09 19.03 -10.13
CA SER A 397 12.39 20.43 -10.49
C SER A 397 11.21 21.36 -10.21
N GLN A 398 10.48 21.11 -9.12
CA GLN A 398 9.21 21.77 -8.80
C GLN A 398 9.06 22.17 -7.32
N ASN A 399 10.16 22.24 -6.57
CA ASN A 399 10.17 22.53 -5.14
C ASN A 399 9.25 21.60 -4.33
N LYS A 400 9.29 20.30 -4.65
CA LYS A 400 8.53 19.28 -3.91
C LYS A 400 9.16 19.05 -2.54
N VAL A 401 8.35 18.76 -1.52
CA VAL A 401 8.83 18.45 -0.16
C VAL A 401 8.87 16.93 0.04
N PHE A 402 7.90 16.22 -0.55
CA PHE A 402 7.96 14.79 -0.71
C PHE A 402 8.57 14.42 -2.05
N GLY A 403 9.27 13.29 -2.07
CA GLY A 403 9.77 12.68 -3.29
C GLY A 403 9.67 11.17 -3.22
N ALA A 404 9.90 10.51 -4.33
CA ALA A 404 10.01 9.07 -4.42
C ALA A 404 11.18 8.73 -5.33
N TYR A 405 11.97 7.72 -4.98
CA TYR A 405 13.17 7.36 -5.71
C TYR A 405 13.58 5.91 -5.49
N LEU A 406 14.37 5.39 -6.43
CA LEU A 406 15.13 4.16 -6.29
C LEU A 406 16.59 4.48 -5.96
N LEU A 407 17.18 3.66 -5.09
CA LEU A 407 18.63 3.58 -4.93
C LEU A 407 19.04 2.12 -5.13
N LEU A 408 19.84 1.91 -6.18
CA LEU A 408 20.20 0.60 -6.71
C LEU A 408 21.69 0.34 -6.49
N GLU A 409 22.00 -0.90 -6.14
CA GLU A 409 23.34 -1.38 -5.84
C GLU A 409 23.54 -2.73 -6.53
N ASN A 410 24.73 -2.96 -7.09
CA ASN A 410 25.07 -4.27 -7.65
C ASN A 410 25.48 -5.24 -6.52
N THR A 411 25.12 -6.51 -6.65
CA THR A 411 25.36 -7.54 -5.64
C THR A 411 26.84 -7.90 -5.45
N ASN A 412 27.74 -7.37 -6.28
CA ASN A 412 29.19 -7.61 -6.20
C ASN A 412 29.90 -6.62 -5.26
N GLN A 413 29.20 -5.58 -4.78
CA GLN A 413 29.65 -4.75 -3.68
C GLN A 413 28.90 -5.19 -2.43
N GLU A 414 29.56 -5.96 -1.55
CA GLU A 414 29.02 -6.23 -0.22
C GLU A 414 28.66 -4.90 0.47
N ILE A 415 27.43 -4.83 0.96
CA ILE A 415 26.89 -3.74 1.78
C ILE A 415 27.84 -3.54 2.97
N LYS A 416 28.56 -2.43 2.97
CA LYS A 416 29.43 -2.02 4.09
C LYS A 416 28.65 -1.40 5.23
#